data_AF-A0A8E2DXI4-F1
#
_entry.id   AF-A0A8E2DXI4-F1
#
_cell.length_a   1.000
_cell.length_b   1.000
_cell.length_c   1.000
_cell.angle_alpha   90.00
_cell.angle_beta   90.00
_cell.angle_gamma   90.00
#
_symmetry.space_group_name_H-M   'P 1'
#
loop_
_entity.id
_entity.type
_entity.pdbx_description
1 polymer ?
#
loop_
_entity_poly.entity_id
_entity_poly.type
_entity_poly.pdbx_seq_one_letter_code
_entity_poly.pdbx_strand_id
1 'polypeptide(L)'
;MRSRFAEQELRVEAERYVKYKGTARIRLEVLHFQWGEPRELSQKNVERLKEAFRTDNIRRLEPGNHIPAVVTQSDLDDAIQASGTSAGELLSHPDNDPPVLRFPAGYLLTCLHGRHRVQAARETLPPIDAWWTVDLYLADTNPELRTILVEEYSNEEKPSDGEIYRKIRQYEQERNLCFKNRWKARLSNHGRRGLSRLEDHDDLTAAFDDLLVIPGLWDGMRIGTLHKTTGMKCDEEVLHYLEHIKKVWSKLLHGDEMALQRVDQATVRALELKAPRHSKRDARVLQGQLLSGQIFGAFSQQEREAIWNELKSVDCLIPSLFTFFEDLKYLSACADCLKRLVKLSRKESVSSALEQKFADVNQISGQCILEIAESTFAVRPGRTVDRLDWGKRQLWLSAMRHYRDMPPDPKKKNKDLLAKAGCYGADETVLHEYAALADRLGFASREIDSLNKRSSDREIACNALLKARKPDRYEYGDAVLEAHVNEIVRMFMTASPL
;
A
#
# COMPACT_ATOMS: atom_id res chain seq x y z
N MET A 1 29.95 -16.75 0.55
CA MET A 1 28.97 -15.79 -0.02
C MET A 1 29.42 -14.31 0.09
N ARG A 2 30.24 -13.91 1.09
CA ARG A 2 30.78 -12.53 1.20
C ARG A 2 31.78 -12.11 0.08
N SER A 3 32.54 -13.02 -0.54
CA SER A 3 33.57 -12.61 -1.53
C SER A 3 32.99 -12.14 -2.87
N ARG A 4 31.98 -12.82 -3.43
CA ARG A 4 31.34 -12.41 -4.70
C ARG A 4 30.69 -11.03 -4.68
N PHE A 5 30.07 -10.64 -3.54
CA PHE A 5 29.47 -9.31 -3.42
C PHE A 5 30.54 -8.21 -3.37
N ALA A 6 31.60 -8.41 -2.59
CA ALA A 6 32.72 -7.48 -2.52
C ALA A 6 33.46 -7.39 -3.86
N GLU A 7 33.63 -8.50 -4.59
CA GLU A 7 34.23 -8.52 -5.93
C GLU A 7 33.39 -7.73 -6.95
N GLN A 8 32.06 -7.85 -6.91
CA GLN A 8 31.17 -7.08 -7.79
C GLN A 8 31.18 -5.59 -7.44
N GLU A 9 31.18 -5.25 -6.15
CA GLU A 9 31.26 -3.86 -5.66
C GLU A 9 32.59 -3.21 -6.06
N LEU A 10 33.72 -3.91 -5.85
CA LEU A 10 35.05 -3.45 -6.27
C LEU A 10 35.16 -3.29 -7.79
N ARG A 11 34.56 -4.19 -8.56
CA ARG A 11 34.55 -4.11 -10.03
C ARG A 11 33.80 -2.87 -10.52
N VAL A 12 32.63 -2.59 -9.96
CA VAL A 12 31.87 -1.39 -10.30
C VAL A 12 32.62 -0.13 -9.88
N GLU A 13 33.19 -0.09 -8.67
CA GLU A 13 33.88 1.10 -8.18
C GLU A 13 35.16 1.40 -8.99
N ALA A 14 35.89 0.35 -9.38
CA ALA A 14 37.02 0.48 -10.30
C ALA A 14 36.56 1.04 -11.67
N GLU A 15 35.42 0.58 -12.18
CA GLU A 15 34.87 1.10 -13.43
C GLU A 15 34.40 2.55 -13.27
N ARG A 16 33.76 2.90 -12.16
CA ARG A 16 33.36 4.27 -11.82
C ARG A 16 34.55 5.21 -11.85
N TYR A 17 35.67 4.81 -11.23
CA TYR A 17 36.90 5.58 -11.22
C TYR A 17 37.48 5.79 -12.63
N VAL A 18 37.43 4.78 -13.48
CA VAL A 18 37.94 4.87 -14.87
C VAL A 18 37.05 5.73 -15.77
N LYS A 19 35.74 5.64 -15.60
CA LYS A 19 34.75 6.30 -16.45
C LYS A 19 34.44 7.73 -16.03
N TYR A 20 34.74 8.09 -14.78
CA TYR A 20 34.58 9.44 -14.26
C TYR A 20 35.60 10.40 -14.90
N LYS A 21 35.11 11.52 -15.40
CA LYS A 21 35.90 12.56 -16.10
C LYS A 21 35.94 13.90 -15.38
N GLY A 22 35.38 13.97 -14.17
CA GLY A 22 35.41 15.15 -13.32
C GLY A 22 34.06 15.83 -13.15
N THR A 23 34.07 16.92 -12.39
CA THR A 23 32.89 17.71 -12.05
C THR A 23 32.96 19.08 -12.74
N ALA A 24 31.83 19.56 -13.27
CA ALA A 24 31.74 20.88 -13.89
C ALA A 24 30.42 21.60 -13.58
N ARG A 25 30.44 22.93 -13.71
CA ARG A 25 29.23 23.76 -13.75
C ARG A 25 28.70 23.84 -15.17
N ILE A 26 27.47 23.38 -15.38
CA ILE A 26 26.83 23.32 -16.71
C ILE A 26 25.52 24.09 -16.67
N ARG A 27 25.22 24.80 -17.75
CA ARG A 27 23.98 25.60 -17.91
C ARG A 27 22.76 24.68 -17.93
N LEU A 28 21.68 25.08 -17.26
CA LEU A 28 20.45 24.27 -17.16
C LEU A 28 19.80 23.98 -18.51
N GLU A 29 20.05 24.82 -19.52
CA GLU A 29 19.55 24.66 -20.90
C GLU A 29 20.15 23.45 -21.62
N VAL A 30 21.36 23.04 -21.25
CA VAL A 30 22.08 21.89 -21.84
C VAL A 30 21.61 20.56 -21.22
N LEU A 31 21.08 20.60 -19.99
CA LEU A 31 20.72 19.39 -19.23
C LEU A 31 19.42 18.77 -19.76
N HIS A 32 19.51 17.55 -20.29
CA HIS A 32 18.39 16.82 -20.86
C HIS A 32 18.16 15.49 -20.13
N PHE A 33 16.90 15.12 -19.94
CA PHE A 33 16.48 13.88 -19.28
C PHE A 33 15.66 13.07 -20.27
N GLN A 34 16.01 11.80 -20.47
CA GLN A 34 15.33 10.98 -21.45
C GLN A 34 13.93 10.57 -20.95
N TRP A 35 13.00 10.43 -21.89
CA TRP A 35 11.65 9.94 -21.58
C TRP A 35 11.75 8.44 -21.24
N GLY A 36 11.22 8.02 -20.08
CA GLY A 36 11.29 6.62 -19.61
C GLY A 36 12.30 6.35 -18.49
N GLU A 37 12.94 7.38 -17.91
CA GLU A 37 13.75 7.24 -16.69
C GLU A 37 12.92 6.74 -15.48
N PRO A 38 13.55 6.07 -14.49
CA PRO A 38 12.82 5.28 -13.49
C PRO A 38 11.91 6.07 -12.53
N ARG A 39 11.98 7.40 -12.53
CA ARG A 39 11.11 8.26 -11.70
C ARG A 39 10.37 9.30 -12.53
N GLU A 40 9.05 9.24 -12.45
CA GLU A 40 8.15 10.25 -13.01
C GLU A 40 8.37 11.61 -12.32
N LEU A 41 8.12 12.70 -13.07
CA LEU A 41 8.19 14.05 -12.52
C LEU A 41 7.04 14.23 -11.51
N SER A 42 7.41 14.52 -10.26
CA SER A 42 6.47 14.72 -9.16
C SER A 42 6.35 16.21 -8.91
N GLN A 43 5.20 16.80 -9.27
CA GLN A 43 4.99 18.24 -9.06
C GLN A 43 5.15 18.62 -7.58
N LYS A 44 4.73 17.75 -6.66
CA LYS A 44 4.90 17.95 -5.22
C LYS A 44 6.36 18.09 -4.81
N ASN A 45 7.24 17.26 -5.38
CA ASN A 45 8.66 17.33 -5.07
C ASN A 45 9.31 18.55 -5.72
N VAL A 46 8.91 18.88 -6.96
CA VAL A 46 9.32 20.13 -7.62
C VAL A 46 8.97 21.34 -6.76
N GLU A 47 7.72 21.46 -6.29
CA GLU A 47 7.32 22.57 -5.42
C GLU A 47 8.06 22.61 -4.08
N ARG A 48 8.31 21.45 -3.47
CA ARG A 48 9.14 21.36 -2.25
C ARG A 48 10.56 21.87 -2.51
N LEU A 49 11.16 21.50 -3.63
CA LEU A 49 12.50 21.96 -4.02
C LEU A 49 12.50 23.46 -4.35
N LYS A 50 11.46 23.97 -5.02
CA LYS A 50 11.30 25.40 -5.26
C LYS A 50 11.28 26.19 -3.96
N GLU A 51 10.57 25.70 -2.95
CA GLU A 51 10.54 26.33 -1.63
C GLU A 51 11.89 26.22 -0.89
N ALA A 52 12.57 25.09 -0.99
CA ALA A 52 13.93 24.94 -0.47
C ALA A 52 14.93 25.90 -1.14
N PHE A 53 14.74 26.20 -2.42
CA PHE A 53 15.59 27.13 -3.16
C PHE A 53 15.32 28.59 -2.81
N ARG A 54 14.07 28.95 -2.48
CA ARG A 54 13.71 30.30 -2.00
C ARG A 54 14.22 30.61 -0.60
N THR A 55 14.48 29.59 0.22
CA THR A 55 14.93 29.74 1.62
C THR A 55 16.46 29.71 1.77
N ASP A 56 17.20 30.05 0.69
CA ASP A 56 18.67 30.11 0.61
C ASP A 56 19.43 28.80 0.91
N ASN A 57 18.75 27.65 0.86
CA ASN A 57 19.36 26.35 1.12
C ASN A 57 19.83 25.64 -0.17
N ILE A 58 20.33 26.40 -1.16
CA ILE A 58 20.74 25.88 -2.48
C ILE A 58 22.19 25.38 -2.43
N ARG A 59 22.38 24.12 -2.06
CA ARG A 59 23.72 23.54 -1.87
C ARG A 59 24.25 22.83 -3.12
N ARG A 60 24.40 23.55 -4.22
CA ARG A 60 24.80 23.00 -5.54
C ARG A 60 26.19 22.34 -5.55
N LEU A 61 27.08 22.74 -4.65
CA LEU A 61 28.45 22.22 -4.54
C LEU A 61 28.59 21.01 -3.61
N GLU A 62 27.51 20.61 -2.90
CA GLU A 62 27.55 19.39 -2.12
C GLU A 62 27.47 18.17 -3.05
N PRO A 63 28.37 17.17 -2.91
CA PRO A 63 28.37 15.98 -3.77
C PRO A 63 27.01 15.27 -3.85
N GLY A 64 26.22 15.28 -2.76
CA GLY A 64 24.87 14.70 -2.74
C GLY A 64 23.83 15.45 -3.61
N ASN A 65 24.18 16.63 -4.13
CA ASN A 65 23.36 17.45 -5.02
C ASN A 65 23.89 17.51 -6.46
N HIS A 66 25.00 16.84 -6.76
CA HIS A 66 25.52 16.75 -8.12
C HIS A 66 24.59 15.92 -9.01
N ILE A 67 24.60 16.23 -10.30
CA ILE A 67 23.84 15.50 -11.31
C ILE A 67 24.81 14.62 -12.10
N PRO A 68 24.66 13.29 -12.08
CA PRO A 68 25.44 12.43 -12.97
C PRO A 68 24.93 12.58 -14.41
N ALA A 69 25.85 12.81 -15.34
CA ALA A 69 25.55 12.89 -16.77
C ALA A 69 26.55 12.11 -17.61
N VAL A 70 26.10 11.74 -18.80
CA VAL A 70 26.84 10.90 -19.73
C VAL A 70 27.23 11.70 -20.96
N VAL A 71 28.51 11.64 -21.33
CA VAL A 71 29.11 12.39 -22.45
C VAL A 71 30.02 11.50 -23.28
N THR A 72 30.14 11.74 -24.59
CA THR A 72 31.13 11.05 -25.41
C THR A 72 32.52 11.68 -25.22
N GLN A 73 33.59 10.92 -25.48
CA GLN A 73 34.95 11.48 -25.34
C GLN A 73 35.17 12.67 -26.29
N SER A 74 34.67 12.58 -27.54
CA SER A 74 34.76 13.66 -28.52
C SER A 74 34.07 14.93 -28.04
N ASP A 75 32.81 14.82 -27.57
CA ASP A 75 32.04 15.99 -27.12
C ASP A 75 32.67 16.62 -25.87
N LEU A 76 33.27 15.80 -25.00
CA LEU A 76 33.97 16.29 -23.82
C LEU A 76 35.22 17.09 -24.20
N ASP A 77 36.02 16.58 -25.14
CA ASP A 77 37.24 17.24 -25.61
C ASP A 77 36.90 18.58 -26.28
N ASP A 78 35.86 18.62 -27.10
CA ASP A 78 35.34 19.85 -27.72
C ASP A 78 34.87 20.86 -26.68
N ALA A 79 34.16 20.41 -25.65
CA ALA A 79 33.68 21.27 -24.57
C ALA A 79 34.82 21.82 -23.70
N ILE A 80 35.85 21.01 -23.43
CA ILE A 80 37.06 21.41 -22.71
C ILE A 80 37.79 22.51 -23.50
N GLN A 81 37.98 22.31 -24.80
CA GLN A 81 38.63 23.28 -25.68
C GLN A 81 37.84 24.59 -25.76
N ALA A 82 36.52 24.52 -25.94
CA ALA A 82 35.65 25.69 -26.02
C ALA A 82 35.59 26.49 -24.71
N SER A 83 35.84 25.83 -23.58
CA SER A 83 35.79 26.44 -22.24
C SER A 83 37.14 26.95 -21.76
N GLY A 84 38.23 26.67 -22.48
CA GLY A 84 39.59 27.00 -22.04
C GLY A 84 39.98 26.32 -20.72
N THR A 85 39.38 25.17 -20.43
CA THR A 85 39.62 24.36 -19.22
C THR A 85 40.54 23.20 -19.57
N SER A 86 41.05 22.45 -18.58
CA SER A 86 41.75 21.19 -18.81
C SER A 86 41.05 19.98 -18.17
N ALA A 87 41.32 18.77 -18.68
CA ALA A 87 40.83 17.53 -18.06
C ALA A 87 41.32 17.36 -16.60
N GLY A 88 42.50 17.91 -16.28
CA GLY A 88 43.03 17.92 -14.91
C GLY A 88 42.23 18.81 -13.97
N GLU A 89 41.80 19.99 -14.43
CA GLU A 89 40.96 20.92 -13.64
C GLU A 89 39.56 20.36 -13.34
N LEU A 90 39.02 19.53 -14.24
CA LEU A 90 37.75 18.83 -14.00
C LEU A 90 37.89 17.77 -12.88
N LEU A 91 39.05 17.12 -12.77
CA LEU A 91 39.32 16.04 -11.80
C LEU A 91 39.84 16.56 -10.45
N SER A 92 40.60 17.65 -10.45
CA SER A 92 41.19 18.24 -9.25
C SER A 92 41.02 19.76 -9.28
N HIS A 93 39.92 20.25 -8.70
CA HIS A 93 39.67 21.67 -8.52
C HIS A 93 40.16 22.14 -7.12
N PRO A 94 41.16 23.04 -7.05
CA PRO A 94 41.88 23.37 -5.81
C PRO A 94 41.04 24.06 -4.72
N ASP A 95 39.97 24.77 -5.10
CA ASP A 95 39.14 25.55 -4.17
C ASP A 95 37.74 24.95 -3.91
N ASN A 96 37.50 23.69 -4.32
CA ASN A 96 36.15 23.09 -4.36
C ASN A 96 35.13 23.87 -5.23
N ASP A 97 35.58 24.76 -6.12
CA ASP A 97 34.75 25.39 -7.14
C ASP A 97 34.97 24.69 -8.50
N PRO A 98 33.97 23.96 -9.04
CA PRO A 98 34.11 23.28 -10.32
C PRO A 98 34.22 24.28 -11.48
N PRO A 99 35.02 24.00 -12.52
CA PRO A 99 35.12 24.88 -13.69
C PRO A 99 33.79 24.93 -14.46
N VAL A 100 33.59 26.01 -15.24
CA VAL A 100 32.40 26.15 -16.09
C VAL A 100 32.66 25.47 -17.42
N LEU A 101 31.87 24.43 -17.73
CA LEU A 101 31.98 23.70 -19.00
C LEU A 101 30.87 24.14 -19.95
N ARG A 102 31.28 24.70 -21.09
CA ARG A 102 30.40 25.25 -22.14
C ARG A 102 30.27 24.26 -23.28
N PHE A 103 29.03 23.96 -23.62
CA PHE A 103 28.68 23.15 -24.79
C PHE A 103 28.17 24.06 -25.92
N PRO A 104 28.23 23.61 -27.19
CA PRO A 104 27.63 24.32 -28.31
C PRO A 104 26.14 24.62 -28.08
N ALA A 105 25.65 25.72 -28.66
CA ALA A 105 24.25 26.07 -28.56
C ALA A 105 23.35 24.96 -29.13
N GLY A 106 22.36 24.52 -28.36
CA GLY A 106 21.45 23.43 -28.74
C GLY A 106 21.95 22.02 -28.42
N TYR A 107 23.15 21.86 -27.84
CA TYR A 107 23.62 20.55 -27.37
C TYR A 107 22.76 20.04 -26.19
N LEU A 108 22.45 18.74 -26.19
CA LEU A 108 21.63 18.09 -25.17
C LEU A 108 22.47 17.04 -24.45
N LEU A 109 22.95 17.39 -23.25
CA LEU A 109 23.68 16.48 -22.38
C LEU A 109 22.71 15.53 -21.68
N THR A 110 22.91 14.22 -21.87
CA THR A 110 22.06 13.20 -21.25
C THR A 110 22.38 13.07 -19.77
N CYS A 111 21.50 13.58 -18.92
CA CYS A 111 21.55 13.43 -17.48
C CYS A 111 20.91 12.10 -17.07
N LEU A 112 21.47 11.45 -16.05
CA LEU A 112 20.95 10.17 -15.55
C LEU A 112 19.98 10.33 -14.37
N HIS A 113 20.06 11.46 -13.67
CA HIS A 113 19.24 11.77 -12.50
C HIS A 113 19.19 13.28 -12.24
N GLY A 114 18.23 13.75 -11.44
CA GLY A 114 18.15 15.15 -10.99
C GLY A 114 17.09 15.97 -11.71
N ARG A 115 16.17 15.30 -12.40
CA ARG A 115 15.10 15.94 -13.19
C ARG A 115 14.27 16.92 -12.35
N HIS A 116 13.87 16.55 -11.13
CA HIS A 116 13.08 17.43 -10.24
C HIS A 116 13.88 18.66 -9.81
N ARG A 117 15.18 18.50 -9.50
CA ARG A 117 16.08 19.63 -9.17
C ARG A 117 16.24 20.58 -10.35
N VAL A 118 16.52 20.07 -11.54
CA VAL A 118 16.68 20.92 -12.74
C VAL A 118 15.38 21.63 -13.08
N GLN A 119 14.23 20.94 -12.98
CA GLN A 119 12.94 21.57 -13.21
C GLN A 119 12.65 22.68 -12.19
N ALA A 120 12.85 22.41 -10.89
CA ALA A 120 12.70 23.41 -9.84
C ALA A 120 13.66 24.61 -10.05
N ALA A 121 14.90 24.34 -10.44
CA ALA A 121 15.93 25.35 -10.68
C ALA A 121 15.58 26.23 -11.88
N ARG A 122 15.06 25.66 -12.97
CA ARG A 122 14.58 26.41 -14.15
C ARG A 122 13.45 27.38 -13.80
N GLU A 123 12.60 27.02 -12.84
CA GLU A 123 11.45 27.84 -12.43
C GLU A 123 11.77 28.87 -11.34
N THR A 124 12.96 28.84 -10.73
CA THR A 124 13.30 29.67 -9.56
C THR A 124 14.58 30.48 -9.69
N LEU A 125 15.61 29.96 -10.37
CA LEU A 125 16.91 30.61 -10.41
C LEU A 125 16.93 31.75 -11.44
N PRO A 126 17.61 32.87 -11.12
CA PRO A 126 17.80 33.94 -12.10
C PRO A 126 18.75 33.49 -13.23
N PRO A 127 18.70 34.13 -14.41
CA PRO A 127 19.49 33.72 -15.59
C PRO A 127 21.01 33.65 -15.38
N ILE A 128 21.54 34.45 -14.43
CA ILE A 128 22.97 34.44 -14.07
C ILE A 128 23.35 33.18 -13.28
N ASP A 129 22.41 32.63 -12.51
CA ASP A 129 22.56 31.43 -11.70
C ASP A 129 21.97 30.18 -12.35
N ALA A 130 21.57 30.24 -13.62
CA ALA A 130 20.97 29.14 -14.36
C ALA A 130 21.98 28.04 -14.74
N TRP A 131 22.67 27.48 -13.73
CA TRP A 131 23.63 26.40 -13.84
C TRP A 131 23.49 25.41 -12.68
N TRP A 132 23.96 24.19 -12.90
CA TRP A 132 24.04 23.13 -11.89
C TRP A 132 25.39 22.40 -11.94
N THR A 133 25.78 21.78 -10.83
CA THR A 133 27.01 20.98 -10.73
C THR A 133 26.75 19.57 -11.26
N VAL A 134 27.58 19.13 -12.20
CA VAL A 134 27.39 17.88 -12.94
C VAL A 134 28.65 17.03 -12.87
N ASP A 135 28.49 15.75 -12.55
CA ASP A 135 29.54 14.74 -12.57
C ASP A 135 29.50 14.02 -13.93
N LEU A 136 30.60 14.09 -14.68
CA LEU A 136 30.66 13.61 -16.06
C LEU A 136 31.22 12.19 -16.13
N TYR A 137 30.49 11.32 -16.83
CA TYR A 137 30.86 9.94 -17.11
C TYR A 137 30.89 9.68 -18.61
N LEU A 138 31.80 8.83 -19.08
CA LEU A 138 31.83 8.46 -20.50
C LEU A 138 30.62 7.60 -20.92
N ALA A 139 30.12 7.79 -22.14
CA ALA A 139 28.97 7.06 -22.68
C ALA A 139 29.14 5.55 -22.85
N ASP A 140 30.38 5.07 -22.88
CA ASP A 140 30.73 3.66 -22.96
C ASP A 140 30.73 2.96 -21.58
N THR A 141 30.04 3.53 -20.58
CA THR A 141 29.83 2.91 -19.25
C THR A 141 29.02 1.63 -19.36
N ASN A 142 29.43 0.60 -18.61
CA ASN A 142 28.66 -0.62 -18.41
C ASN A 142 27.23 -0.32 -17.92
N PRO A 143 26.20 -1.04 -18.43
CA PRO A 143 24.83 -0.95 -17.94
C PRO A 143 24.68 -1.05 -16.42
N GLU A 144 25.53 -1.83 -15.74
CA GLU A 144 25.52 -1.93 -14.27
C GLU A 144 25.92 -0.61 -13.62
N LEU A 145 27.00 0.04 -14.09
CA LEU A 145 27.44 1.34 -13.58
C LEU A 145 26.40 2.42 -13.88
N ARG A 146 25.80 2.43 -15.08
CA ARG A 146 24.71 3.37 -15.41
C ARG A 146 23.52 3.19 -14.47
N THR A 147 23.11 1.96 -14.20
CA THR A 147 22.02 1.65 -13.25
C THR A 147 22.37 2.16 -11.85
N ILE A 148 23.62 2.01 -11.45
CA ILE A 148 24.13 2.51 -10.18
C ILE A 148 24.08 4.02 -10.12
N LEU A 149 24.53 4.73 -11.14
CA LEU A 149 24.48 6.20 -11.17
C LEU A 149 23.04 6.74 -11.18
N VAL A 150 22.11 5.99 -11.76
CA VAL A 150 20.67 6.34 -11.75
C VAL A 150 20.04 6.08 -10.36
N GLU A 151 20.49 5.05 -9.64
CA GLU A 151 19.86 4.61 -8.39
C GLU A 151 20.59 5.04 -7.11
N GLU A 152 21.90 5.20 -7.15
CA GLU A 152 22.78 5.70 -6.09
C GLU A 152 22.58 7.23 -6.03
N TYR A 153 22.33 7.74 -4.83
CA TYR A 153 22.10 9.17 -4.51
C TYR A 153 20.67 9.69 -4.69
N SER A 154 19.88 9.57 -3.62
CA SER A 154 18.65 10.33 -3.39
C SER A 154 18.70 11.01 -2.02
N ASN A 155 19.44 12.10 -1.92
CA ASN A 155 19.09 13.18 -0.97
C ASN A 155 17.88 14.00 -1.45
N GLU A 156 17.33 13.70 -2.63
CA GLU A 156 16.15 14.37 -3.17
C GLU A 156 14.87 13.83 -2.52
N GLU A 157 14.51 12.56 -2.71
CA GLU A 157 13.27 12.02 -2.14
C GLU A 157 13.43 10.53 -1.83
N LYS A 158 12.99 10.12 -0.63
CA LYS A 158 12.98 8.72 -0.25
C LYS A 158 12.08 7.96 -1.24
N PRO A 159 12.55 6.88 -1.87
CA PRO A 159 11.71 6.06 -2.74
C PRO A 159 10.42 5.65 -2.05
N SER A 160 9.32 5.64 -2.81
CA SER A 160 8.05 5.11 -2.29
C SER A 160 8.18 3.61 -2.03
N ASP A 161 7.31 3.09 -1.15
CA ASP A 161 7.27 1.65 -0.88
C ASP A 161 6.98 0.85 -2.17
N GLY A 162 6.22 1.42 -3.11
CA GLY A 162 5.95 0.81 -4.41
C GLY A 162 7.16 0.76 -5.33
N GLU A 163 7.92 1.84 -5.44
CA GLU A 163 9.19 1.87 -6.18
C GLU A 163 10.13 0.78 -5.64
N ILE A 164 10.23 0.68 -4.31
CA ILE A 164 11.08 -0.31 -3.66
C ILE A 164 10.61 -1.72 -4.00
N TYR A 165 9.30 -2.01 -3.89
CA TYR A 165 8.77 -3.33 -4.20
C TYR A 165 9.04 -3.72 -5.66
N ARG A 166 8.71 -2.85 -6.61
CA ARG A 166 8.89 -3.10 -8.05
C ARG A 166 10.35 -3.39 -8.40
N LYS A 167 11.28 -2.60 -7.85
CA LYS A 167 12.72 -2.79 -8.07
C LYS A 167 13.24 -4.09 -7.47
N ILE A 168 12.78 -4.45 -6.26
CA ILE A 168 13.11 -5.75 -5.65
C ILE A 168 12.67 -6.91 -6.54
N ARG A 169 11.44 -6.85 -7.10
CA ARG A 169 10.91 -7.89 -7.99
C ARG A 169 11.61 -7.93 -9.34
N GLN A 170 11.89 -6.78 -9.94
CA GLN A 170 12.67 -6.68 -11.17
C GLN A 170 14.04 -7.37 -11.00
N TYR A 171 14.81 -7.00 -9.97
CA TYR A 171 16.13 -7.59 -9.74
C TYR A 171 16.10 -9.06 -9.33
N GLU A 172 15.00 -9.51 -8.74
CA GLU A 172 14.77 -10.94 -8.49
C GLU A 172 14.61 -11.72 -9.79
N GLN A 173 13.82 -11.21 -10.76
CA GLN A 173 13.66 -11.80 -12.08
C GLN A 173 14.97 -11.82 -12.88
N GLU A 174 15.74 -10.73 -12.81
CA GLU A 174 17.06 -10.60 -13.44
C GLU A 174 18.16 -11.44 -12.74
N ARG A 175 17.83 -12.11 -11.63
CA ARG A 175 18.78 -12.85 -10.77
C ARG A 175 19.93 -11.99 -10.23
N ASN A 176 19.71 -10.68 -10.12
CA ASN A 176 20.69 -9.73 -9.61
C ASN A 176 20.51 -9.52 -8.09
N LEU A 177 21.09 -10.43 -7.32
CA LEU A 177 21.00 -10.42 -5.85
C LEU A 177 21.63 -9.17 -5.21
N CYS A 178 22.62 -8.55 -5.86
CA CYS A 178 23.29 -7.36 -5.34
C CYS A 178 22.32 -6.17 -5.27
N PHE A 179 21.70 -5.82 -6.41
CA PHE A 179 20.72 -4.74 -6.45
C PHE A 179 19.46 -5.06 -5.66
N LYS A 180 18.99 -6.33 -5.68
CA LYS A 180 17.88 -6.77 -4.83
C LYS A 180 18.14 -6.45 -3.35
N ASN A 181 19.32 -6.84 -2.84
CA ASN A 181 19.69 -6.59 -1.44
C ASN A 181 19.88 -5.09 -1.14
N ARG A 182 20.42 -4.33 -2.09
CA ARG A 182 20.56 -2.87 -1.97
C ARG A 182 19.20 -2.17 -1.83
N TRP A 183 18.21 -2.56 -2.64
CA TRP A 183 16.84 -2.03 -2.51
C TRP A 183 16.14 -2.51 -1.24
N LYS A 184 16.31 -3.78 -0.83
CA LYS A 184 15.84 -4.27 0.48
C LYS A 184 16.43 -3.47 1.66
N ALA A 185 17.68 -3.03 1.56
CA ALA A 185 18.33 -2.24 2.61
C ALA A 185 17.68 -0.86 2.81
N ARG A 186 16.99 -0.30 1.82
CA ARG A 186 16.27 0.99 1.92
C ARG A 186 15.03 0.93 2.80
N LEU A 187 14.49 -0.28 3.04
CA LEU A 187 13.36 -0.49 3.93
C LEU A 187 13.77 -0.37 5.40
N SER A 188 12.84 0.13 6.22
CA SER A 188 12.99 0.06 7.68
C SER A 188 13.05 -1.39 8.15
N ASN A 189 13.61 -1.63 9.35
CA ASN A 189 13.60 -2.97 9.95
C ASN A 189 12.19 -3.59 10.01
N HIS A 190 11.17 -2.75 10.21
CA HIS A 190 9.78 -3.18 10.20
C HIS A 190 9.29 -3.53 8.79
N GLY A 191 9.60 -2.70 7.79
CA GLY A 191 9.27 -2.96 6.38
C GLY A 191 9.94 -4.23 5.84
N ARG A 192 11.21 -4.47 6.17
CA ARG A 192 11.92 -5.72 5.80
C ARG A 192 11.21 -6.95 6.35
N ARG A 193 10.81 -6.93 7.63
CA ARG A 193 10.04 -8.05 8.22
C ARG A 193 8.68 -8.23 7.57
N GLY A 194 7.99 -7.13 7.23
CA GLY A 194 6.72 -7.17 6.50
C GLY A 194 6.86 -7.80 5.12
N LEU A 195 7.90 -7.40 4.37
CA LEU A 195 8.21 -7.95 3.06
C LEU A 195 8.58 -9.44 3.15
N SER A 196 9.46 -9.83 4.07
CA SER A 196 9.83 -11.26 4.23
C SER A 196 8.62 -12.12 4.57
N ARG A 197 7.69 -11.63 5.41
CA ARG A 197 6.45 -12.36 5.68
C ARG A 197 5.57 -12.49 4.45
N LEU A 198 5.52 -11.47 3.59
CA LEU A 198 4.79 -11.58 2.32
C LEU A 198 5.46 -12.62 1.40
N GLU A 199 6.80 -12.60 1.32
CA GLU A 199 7.60 -13.56 0.55
C GLU A 199 7.42 -15.01 1.04
N ASP A 200 7.09 -15.23 2.31
CA ASP A 200 6.75 -16.55 2.86
C ASP A 200 5.33 -17.04 2.46
N HIS A 201 4.50 -16.17 1.86
CA HIS A 201 3.15 -16.48 1.38
C HIS A 201 3.09 -16.38 -0.15
N ASP A 202 3.35 -17.51 -0.82
CA ASP A 202 3.49 -17.59 -2.28
C ASP A 202 2.28 -17.01 -3.04
N ASP A 203 1.05 -17.38 -2.66
CA ASP A 203 -0.18 -16.93 -3.34
C ASP A 203 -0.38 -15.42 -3.22
N LEU A 204 -0.13 -14.86 -2.02
CA LEU A 204 -0.24 -13.41 -1.80
C LEU A 204 0.84 -12.66 -2.57
N THR A 205 2.07 -13.18 -2.57
CA THR A 205 3.16 -12.62 -3.37
C THR A 205 2.80 -12.60 -4.85
N ALA A 206 2.30 -13.73 -5.39
CA ALA A 206 1.88 -13.82 -6.78
C ALA A 206 0.76 -12.82 -7.10
N ALA A 207 -0.23 -12.66 -6.22
CA ALA A 207 -1.31 -11.70 -6.42
C ALA A 207 -0.85 -10.23 -6.43
N PHE A 208 0.16 -9.86 -5.63
CA PHE A 208 0.78 -8.53 -5.74
C PHE A 208 1.61 -8.40 -7.02
N ASP A 209 2.38 -9.43 -7.38
CA ASP A 209 3.23 -9.41 -8.57
C ASP A 209 2.40 -9.33 -9.86
N ASP A 210 1.19 -9.89 -9.85
CA ASP A 210 0.19 -9.77 -10.90
C ASP A 210 -0.23 -8.33 -11.23
N LEU A 211 -0.03 -7.39 -10.29
CA LEU A 211 -0.29 -5.96 -10.47
C LEU A 211 0.94 -5.18 -10.98
N LEU A 212 2.11 -5.82 -11.13
CA LEU A 212 3.33 -5.15 -11.61
C LEU A 212 3.19 -4.61 -13.05
N VAL A 213 2.28 -5.19 -13.83
CA VAL A 213 1.94 -4.75 -15.20
C VAL A 213 1.31 -3.36 -15.26
N ILE A 214 0.85 -2.81 -14.13
CA ILE A 214 0.24 -1.47 -14.03
C ILE A 214 1.11 -0.57 -13.12
N PRO A 215 2.14 0.10 -13.66
CA PRO A 215 3.06 0.93 -12.89
C PRO A 215 2.38 1.98 -12.00
N GLY A 216 1.32 2.62 -12.49
CA GLY A 216 0.60 3.68 -11.79
C GLY A 216 -0.03 3.26 -10.44
N LEU A 217 -0.33 1.97 -10.24
CA LEU A 217 -0.94 1.48 -8.99
C LEU A 217 0.00 1.57 -7.79
N TRP A 218 1.31 1.51 -8.03
CA TRP A 218 2.30 1.23 -6.98
C TRP A 218 2.56 2.40 -6.06
N ASP A 219 2.13 3.62 -6.39
CA ASP A 219 2.17 4.74 -5.46
C ASP A 219 1.31 4.49 -4.20
N GLY A 220 0.26 3.68 -4.31
CA GLY A 220 -0.58 3.28 -3.18
C GLY A 220 0.05 2.22 -2.26
N MET A 221 1.20 1.65 -2.62
CA MET A 221 1.82 0.54 -1.88
C MET A 221 2.32 0.95 -0.50
N ARG A 222 2.14 0.06 0.49
CA ARG A 222 2.54 0.27 1.89
C ARG A 222 3.20 -0.99 2.44
N ILE A 223 4.48 -1.19 2.13
CA ILE A 223 5.28 -2.33 2.61
C ILE A 223 5.25 -2.40 4.15
N GLY A 224 5.29 -1.25 4.81
CA GLY A 224 5.21 -1.16 6.27
C GLY A 224 3.96 -1.82 6.87
N THR A 225 2.86 -1.94 6.12
CA THR A 225 1.59 -2.52 6.59
C THR A 225 1.35 -3.96 6.15
N LEU A 226 2.24 -4.58 5.37
CA LEU A 226 2.09 -5.98 4.92
C LEU A 226 2.05 -7.01 6.06
N HIS A 227 2.65 -6.68 7.20
CA HIS A 227 2.53 -7.53 8.38
C HIS A 227 1.10 -7.59 8.94
N LYS A 228 0.26 -6.59 8.64
CA LYS A 228 -1.17 -6.57 9.01
C LYS A 228 -1.99 -7.42 8.04
N THR A 229 -1.69 -7.36 6.74
CA THR A 229 -2.39 -8.17 5.73
C THR A 229 -2.21 -9.66 6.02
N THR A 230 -0.97 -10.11 6.19
CA THR A 230 -0.63 -11.49 6.59
C THR A 230 -1.07 -11.85 8.01
N GLY A 231 -1.10 -10.86 8.92
CA GLY A 231 -1.51 -11.05 10.31
C GLY A 231 -3.03 -11.15 10.52
N MET A 232 -3.82 -10.63 9.58
CA MET A 232 -5.28 -10.63 9.65
C MET A 232 -5.86 -12.03 9.49
N LYS A 233 -5.15 -12.94 8.80
CA LYS A 233 -5.58 -14.31 8.48
C LYS A 233 -6.83 -14.38 7.61
N CYS A 234 -7.02 -13.42 6.71
CA CYS A 234 -8.12 -13.42 5.73
C CYS A 234 -7.50 -13.45 4.33
N ASP A 235 -6.77 -14.51 4.04
CA ASP A 235 -5.92 -14.60 2.87
C ASP A 235 -6.82 -14.64 1.60
N GLU A 236 -7.97 -15.30 1.66
CA GLU A 236 -8.95 -15.40 0.58
C GLU A 236 -9.55 -14.05 0.21
N GLU A 237 -9.99 -13.25 1.19
CA GLU A 237 -10.55 -11.92 0.95
C GLU A 237 -9.50 -10.94 0.43
N VAL A 238 -8.25 -11.06 0.92
CA VAL A 238 -7.12 -10.26 0.43
C VAL A 238 -6.81 -10.60 -1.03
N LEU A 239 -6.70 -11.89 -1.36
CA LEU A 239 -6.46 -12.37 -2.72
C LEU A 239 -7.56 -11.89 -3.66
N HIS A 240 -8.83 -12.01 -3.24
CA HIS A 240 -9.97 -11.57 -4.03
C HIS A 240 -9.93 -10.06 -4.31
N TYR A 241 -9.53 -9.23 -3.33
CA TYR A 241 -9.40 -7.79 -3.55
C TYR A 241 -8.28 -7.47 -4.57
N LEU A 242 -7.11 -8.09 -4.44
CA LEU A 242 -6.00 -7.87 -5.38
C LEU A 242 -6.39 -8.29 -6.81
N GLU A 243 -7.07 -9.44 -6.95
CA GLU A 243 -7.62 -9.89 -8.23
C GLU A 243 -8.68 -8.92 -8.76
N HIS A 244 -9.54 -8.37 -7.88
CA HIS A 244 -10.53 -7.35 -8.24
C HIS A 244 -9.89 -6.08 -8.79
N ILE A 245 -8.78 -5.61 -8.20
CA ILE A 245 -8.00 -4.50 -8.76
C ILE A 245 -7.59 -4.82 -10.18
N LYS A 246 -6.91 -5.95 -10.41
CA LYS A 246 -6.46 -6.36 -11.74
C LYS A 246 -7.62 -6.42 -12.72
N LYS A 247 -8.73 -7.08 -12.35
CA LYS A 247 -9.93 -7.22 -13.19
C LYS A 247 -10.53 -5.87 -13.62
N VAL A 248 -10.66 -4.92 -12.69
CA VAL A 248 -11.22 -3.60 -13.03
C VAL A 248 -10.32 -2.86 -14.00
N TRP A 249 -9.02 -2.80 -13.73
CA TRP A 249 -8.07 -2.10 -14.62
C TRP A 249 -7.90 -2.78 -15.97
N SER A 250 -7.84 -4.11 -16.02
CA SER A 250 -7.83 -4.86 -17.27
C SER A 250 -9.11 -4.61 -18.07
N LYS A 251 -10.29 -4.55 -17.43
CA LYS A 251 -11.54 -4.23 -18.13
C LYS A 251 -11.50 -2.83 -18.76
N LEU A 252 -10.98 -1.83 -18.03
CA LEU A 252 -10.88 -0.45 -18.53
C LEU A 252 -10.05 -0.32 -19.81
N LEU A 253 -9.07 -1.21 -19.99
CA LEU A 253 -8.14 -1.21 -21.12
C LEU A 253 -8.27 -2.46 -21.99
N HIS A 254 -9.43 -3.13 -21.97
CA HIS A 254 -9.75 -4.32 -22.77
C HIS A 254 -8.71 -5.46 -22.68
N GLY A 255 -7.99 -5.57 -21.57
CA GLY A 255 -6.95 -6.58 -21.35
C GLY A 255 -5.63 -6.32 -22.08
N ASP A 256 -5.44 -5.15 -22.69
CA ASP A 256 -4.19 -4.80 -23.35
C ASP A 256 -3.09 -4.48 -22.32
N GLU A 257 -2.11 -5.38 -22.19
CA GLU A 257 -0.97 -5.23 -21.29
C GLU A 257 -0.09 -4.01 -21.63
N MET A 258 0.02 -3.65 -22.90
CA MET A 258 0.80 -2.46 -23.32
C MET A 258 0.08 -1.17 -22.98
N ALA A 259 -1.24 -1.16 -23.08
CA ALA A 259 -2.06 -0.08 -22.54
C ALA A 259 -1.92 0.02 -21.01
N LEU A 260 -1.98 -1.10 -20.28
CA LEU A 260 -1.85 -1.13 -18.82
C LEU A 260 -0.51 -0.54 -18.34
N GLN A 261 0.58 -0.79 -19.08
CA GLN A 261 1.90 -0.23 -18.76
C GLN A 261 2.00 1.30 -18.97
N ARG A 262 1.13 1.89 -19.80
CA ARG A 262 1.05 3.34 -20.04
C ARG A 262 0.28 4.10 -18.97
N VAL A 263 -0.33 3.40 -18.00
CA VAL A 263 -1.08 4.04 -16.91
C VAL A 263 -0.11 4.63 -15.88
N ASP A 264 -0.11 5.96 -15.78
CA ASP A 264 0.69 6.73 -14.83
C ASP A 264 0.04 6.85 -13.43
N GLN A 265 0.82 7.29 -12.46
CA GLN A 265 0.38 7.44 -11.06
C GLN A 265 -0.69 8.52 -10.89
N ALA A 266 -0.61 9.60 -11.67
CA ALA A 266 -1.54 10.72 -11.61
C ALA A 266 -2.96 10.30 -12.04
N THR A 267 -3.03 9.47 -13.06
CA THR A 267 -4.26 8.84 -13.56
C THR A 267 -4.88 7.97 -12.48
N VAL A 268 -4.12 7.04 -11.88
CA VAL A 268 -4.64 6.19 -10.78
C VAL A 268 -5.19 7.02 -9.63
N ARG A 269 -4.45 8.03 -9.16
CA ARG A 269 -4.89 8.92 -8.07
C ARG A 269 -6.15 9.70 -8.39
N ALA A 270 -6.36 10.08 -9.65
CA ALA A 270 -7.56 10.79 -10.06
C ALA A 270 -8.79 9.86 -10.11
N LEU A 271 -8.57 8.60 -10.50
CA LEU A 271 -9.63 7.60 -10.67
C LEU A 271 -10.01 6.91 -9.35
N GLU A 272 -9.06 6.67 -8.44
CA GLU A 272 -9.35 5.91 -7.22
C GLU A 272 -10.46 6.54 -6.38
N LEU A 273 -11.31 5.70 -5.78
CA LEU A 273 -12.49 6.10 -5.01
C LEU A 273 -13.57 6.85 -5.82
N LYS A 274 -13.52 6.81 -7.16
CA LYS A 274 -14.58 7.36 -8.03
C LYS A 274 -15.51 6.27 -8.53
N ALA A 275 -16.79 6.59 -8.63
CA ALA A 275 -17.82 5.71 -9.19
C ALA A 275 -18.60 6.44 -10.30
N PRO A 276 -17.99 6.63 -11.49
CA PRO A 276 -18.58 7.43 -12.58
C PRO A 276 -19.94 6.92 -13.07
N ARG A 277 -20.24 5.62 -12.93
CA ARG A 277 -21.57 5.07 -13.27
C ARG A 277 -22.68 5.61 -12.37
N HIS A 278 -22.40 5.75 -11.07
CA HIS A 278 -23.42 6.11 -10.06
C HIS A 278 -23.38 7.58 -9.66
N SER A 279 -22.21 8.23 -9.77
CA SER A 279 -21.98 9.60 -9.35
C SER A 279 -21.84 10.53 -10.55
N LYS A 280 -22.89 11.33 -10.82
CA LYS A 280 -22.85 12.37 -11.87
C LYS A 280 -21.71 13.38 -11.65
N ARG A 281 -21.36 13.64 -10.39
CA ARG A 281 -20.26 14.54 -10.04
C ARG A 281 -18.92 13.95 -10.47
N ASP A 282 -18.65 12.69 -10.08
CA ASP A 282 -17.39 12.03 -10.44
C ASP A 282 -17.29 11.84 -11.96
N ALA A 283 -18.39 11.50 -12.62
CA ALA A 283 -18.43 11.39 -14.07
C ALA A 283 -18.02 12.69 -14.77
N ARG A 284 -18.60 13.85 -14.37
CA ARG A 284 -18.24 15.14 -14.98
C ARG A 284 -16.77 15.51 -14.75
N VAL A 285 -16.26 15.30 -13.54
CA VAL A 285 -14.87 15.60 -13.20
C VAL A 285 -13.92 14.76 -14.04
N LEU A 286 -14.12 13.43 -14.06
CA LEU A 286 -13.28 12.52 -14.82
C LEU A 286 -13.37 12.77 -16.33
N GLN A 287 -14.56 13.05 -16.86
CA GLN A 287 -14.73 13.36 -18.28
C GLN A 287 -13.95 14.61 -18.68
N GLY A 288 -14.01 15.68 -17.87
CA GLY A 288 -13.26 16.91 -18.14
C GLY A 288 -11.74 16.67 -18.14
N GLN A 289 -11.24 15.93 -17.14
CA GLN A 289 -9.82 15.58 -17.02
C GLN A 289 -9.36 14.71 -18.20
N LEU A 290 -10.17 13.74 -18.61
CA LEU A 290 -9.88 12.84 -19.72
C LEU A 290 -9.84 13.58 -21.06
N LEU A 291 -10.82 14.46 -21.33
CA LEU A 291 -10.88 15.25 -22.56
C LEU A 291 -9.70 16.24 -22.67
N SER A 292 -9.31 16.83 -21.54
CA SER A 292 -8.13 17.70 -21.46
C SER A 292 -6.78 16.96 -21.53
N GLY A 293 -6.79 15.62 -21.45
CA GLY A 293 -5.58 14.80 -21.41
C GLY A 293 -4.79 14.87 -20.10
N GLN A 294 -5.38 15.40 -19.03
CA GLN A 294 -4.77 15.40 -17.69
C GLN A 294 -4.65 14.00 -17.09
N ILE A 295 -5.57 13.11 -17.44
CA ILE A 295 -5.53 11.68 -17.11
C ILE A 295 -5.45 10.88 -18.40
N PHE A 296 -4.81 9.71 -18.35
CA PHE A 296 -4.46 8.93 -19.54
C PHE A 296 -3.66 9.76 -20.56
N GLY A 297 -2.71 10.57 -20.07
CA GLY A 297 -1.92 11.49 -20.90
C GLY A 297 -1.16 10.79 -22.03
N ALA A 298 -0.68 9.57 -21.77
CA ALA A 298 0.02 8.74 -22.75
C ALA A 298 -0.87 8.19 -23.88
N PHE A 299 -2.20 8.36 -23.81
CA PHE A 299 -3.19 7.83 -24.75
C PHE A 299 -3.65 8.88 -25.77
N SER A 300 -3.95 8.44 -26.99
CA SER A 300 -4.58 9.25 -28.03
C SER A 300 -6.02 9.62 -27.66
N GLN A 301 -6.58 10.62 -28.34
CA GLN A 301 -7.96 11.04 -28.09
C GLN A 301 -8.96 9.89 -28.32
N GLN A 302 -8.78 9.10 -29.38
CA GLN A 302 -9.66 7.97 -29.69
C GLN A 302 -9.58 6.87 -28.63
N GLU A 303 -8.37 6.54 -28.15
CA GLU A 303 -8.20 5.60 -27.04
C GLU A 303 -8.89 6.11 -25.77
N ARG A 304 -8.72 7.40 -25.43
CA ARG A 304 -9.37 8.01 -24.26
C ARG A 304 -10.90 7.95 -24.36
N GLU A 305 -11.48 8.17 -25.52
CA GLU A 305 -12.94 8.05 -25.74
C GLU A 305 -13.43 6.61 -25.52
N ALA A 306 -12.67 5.60 -25.94
CA ALA A 306 -12.97 4.19 -25.66
C ALA A 306 -12.89 3.89 -24.16
N ILE A 307 -11.82 4.33 -23.49
CA ILE A 307 -11.64 4.21 -22.03
C ILE A 307 -12.79 4.86 -21.27
N TRP A 308 -13.27 6.01 -21.74
CA TRP A 308 -14.41 6.69 -21.12
C TRP A 308 -15.71 5.86 -21.19
N ASN A 309 -15.93 5.14 -22.29
CA ASN A 309 -17.07 4.24 -22.41
C ASN A 309 -17.00 3.08 -21.42
N GLU A 310 -15.80 2.52 -21.22
CA GLU A 310 -15.59 1.48 -20.20
C GLU A 310 -15.71 2.02 -18.78
N LEU A 311 -15.18 3.20 -18.48
CA LEU A 311 -15.29 3.84 -17.16
C LEU A 311 -16.76 3.99 -16.72
N LYS A 312 -17.65 4.40 -17.63
CA LYS A 312 -19.10 4.50 -17.35
C LYS A 312 -19.75 3.14 -17.06
N SER A 313 -19.16 2.03 -17.48
CA SER A 313 -19.67 0.68 -17.26
C SER A 313 -19.22 0.07 -15.92
N VAL A 314 -18.23 0.68 -15.25
CA VAL A 314 -17.71 0.21 -13.96
C VAL A 314 -18.74 0.43 -12.85
N ASP A 315 -19.19 -0.66 -12.23
CA ASP A 315 -20.29 -0.68 -11.25
C ASP A 315 -19.83 -0.56 -9.79
N CYS A 316 -18.60 -0.09 -9.57
CA CYS A 316 -17.98 -0.01 -8.25
C CYS A 316 -17.13 1.26 -8.16
N LEU A 317 -16.63 1.54 -6.95
CA LEU A 317 -15.53 2.49 -6.78
C LEU A 317 -14.30 1.91 -7.47
N ILE A 318 -13.60 2.73 -8.27
CA ILE A 318 -12.40 2.28 -8.95
C ILE A 318 -11.33 1.95 -7.89
N PRO A 319 -10.87 0.68 -7.82
CA PRO A 319 -9.99 0.22 -6.77
C PRO A 319 -8.52 0.49 -7.13
N SER A 320 -7.67 0.63 -6.12
CA SER A 320 -6.22 0.78 -6.25
C SER A 320 -5.51 0.09 -5.07
N LEU A 321 -4.18 0.05 -5.09
CA LEU A 321 -3.44 -0.40 -3.91
C LEU A 321 -3.69 0.51 -2.69
N PHE A 322 -3.93 1.81 -2.93
CA PHE A 322 -4.30 2.73 -1.85
C PHE A 322 -5.64 2.35 -1.22
N THR A 323 -6.69 2.13 -2.03
CA THR A 323 -8.01 1.75 -1.51
C THR A 323 -7.96 0.42 -0.79
N PHE A 324 -7.21 -0.55 -1.33
CA PHE A 324 -6.95 -1.83 -0.67
C PHE A 324 -6.42 -1.65 0.75
N PHE A 325 -5.37 -0.85 0.96
CA PHE A 325 -4.82 -0.63 2.29
C PHE A 325 -5.73 0.20 3.21
N GLU A 326 -6.63 1.03 2.67
CA GLU A 326 -7.64 1.74 3.47
C GLU A 326 -8.75 0.80 3.91
N ASP A 327 -9.33 0.04 2.99
CA ASP A 327 -10.44 -0.88 3.25
C ASP A 327 -10.02 -2.01 4.21
N LEU A 328 -8.77 -2.47 4.12
CA LEU A 328 -8.22 -3.45 5.06
C LEU A 328 -8.21 -2.98 6.51
N LYS A 329 -8.20 -1.67 6.79
CA LYS A 329 -8.31 -1.16 8.16
C LYS A 329 -9.67 -1.50 8.75
N TYR A 330 -10.71 -1.38 7.95
CA TYR A 330 -12.08 -1.71 8.34
C TYR A 330 -12.28 -3.24 8.35
N LEU A 331 -11.81 -3.93 7.30
CA LEU A 331 -11.90 -5.39 7.21
C LEU A 331 -11.22 -6.08 8.39
N SER A 332 -10.07 -5.56 8.84
CA SER A 332 -9.36 -6.11 10.00
C SER A 332 -10.19 -6.07 11.28
N ALA A 333 -10.99 -5.02 11.49
CA ALA A 333 -11.85 -4.93 12.66
C ALA A 333 -13.01 -5.94 12.59
N CYS A 334 -13.57 -6.12 11.39
CA CYS A 334 -14.60 -7.13 11.14
C CYS A 334 -14.05 -8.56 11.27
N ALA A 335 -12.84 -8.81 10.77
CA ALA A 335 -12.14 -10.09 10.88
C ALA A 335 -11.88 -10.47 12.35
N ASP A 336 -11.57 -9.50 13.20
CA ASP A 336 -11.40 -9.73 14.62
C ASP A 336 -12.70 -10.17 15.31
N CYS A 337 -13.87 -9.76 14.80
CA CYS A 337 -15.16 -10.27 15.27
C CYS A 337 -15.33 -11.76 14.91
N LEU A 338 -15.02 -12.15 13.66
CA LEU A 338 -15.09 -13.56 13.22
C LEU A 338 -14.16 -14.47 14.03
N LYS A 339 -12.97 -13.98 14.39
CA LYS A 339 -12.02 -14.71 15.26
C LYS A 339 -12.56 -14.96 16.68
N ARG A 340 -13.65 -14.32 17.10
CA ARG A 340 -14.33 -14.66 18.35
C ARG A 340 -15.13 -15.95 18.24
N LEU A 341 -15.55 -16.33 17.04
CA LEU A 341 -16.32 -17.56 16.79
C LEU A 341 -15.43 -18.78 16.55
N VAL A 342 -14.15 -18.58 16.24
CA VAL A 342 -13.23 -19.68 15.87
C VAL A 342 -11.83 -19.46 16.44
N LYS A 343 -11.23 -20.52 16.95
CA LYS A 343 -9.79 -20.52 17.30
C LYS A 343 -8.94 -20.87 16.09
N LEU A 344 -8.14 -19.90 15.64
CA LEU A 344 -7.24 -20.06 14.51
C LEU A 344 -5.94 -20.79 14.90
N SER A 345 -5.55 -21.76 14.08
CA SER A 345 -4.20 -22.32 14.10
C SER A 345 -3.21 -21.43 13.30
N ARG A 346 -1.90 -21.72 13.40
CA ARG A 346 -0.86 -20.84 12.82
C ARG A 346 -0.92 -20.71 11.30
N LYS A 347 -1.36 -21.75 10.59
CA LYS A 347 -1.40 -21.81 9.11
C LYS A 347 -2.79 -21.60 8.52
N GLU A 348 -3.78 -21.38 9.36
CA GLU A 348 -5.18 -21.36 8.95
C GLU A 348 -5.68 -19.92 8.77
N SER A 349 -6.58 -19.76 7.81
CA SER A 349 -7.32 -18.52 7.55
C SER A 349 -8.65 -18.52 8.31
N VAL A 350 -9.26 -17.35 8.46
CA VAL A 350 -10.61 -17.20 9.01
C VAL A 350 -11.63 -17.97 8.17
N SER A 351 -11.53 -17.90 6.83
CA SER A 351 -12.45 -18.65 5.96
C SER A 351 -12.30 -20.15 6.15
N SER A 352 -11.08 -20.70 6.04
CA SER A 352 -10.86 -22.15 6.22
C SER A 352 -11.22 -22.65 7.62
N ALA A 353 -11.01 -21.84 8.66
CA ALA A 353 -11.47 -22.17 10.01
C ALA A 353 -13.00 -22.24 10.09
N LEU A 354 -13.72 -21.26 9.53
CA LEU A 354 -15.18 -21.25 9.51
C LEU A 354 -15.74 -22.44 8.71
N GLU A 355 -15.12 -22.77 7.58
CA GLU A 355 -15.50 -23.94 6.78
C GLU A 355 -15.37 -25.25 7.56
N GLN A 356 -14.30 -25.42 8.33
CA GLN A 356 -14.13 -26.58 9.22
C GLN A 356 -15.13 -26.60 10.39
N LYS A 357 -15.66 -25.44 10.79
CA LYS A 357 -16.68 -25.32 11.84
C LYS A 357 -18.10 -25.34 11.30
N PHE A 358 -18.28 -25.42 9.99
CA PHE A 358 -19.60 -25.59 9.40
C PHE A 358 -20.03 -27.05 9.55
N ALA A 359 -20.91 -27.30 10.53
CA ALA A 359 -21.42 -28.63 10.82
C ALA A 359 -22.81 -28.86 10.20
N ASP A 360 -23.36 -27.88 9.48
CA ASP A 360 -24.72 -27.88 8.91
C ASP A 360 -25.78 -28.17 9.99
N VAL A 361 -25.46 -27.85 11.25
CA VAL A 361 -26.38 -27.99 12.39
C VAL A 361 -27.54 -27.00 12.23
N ASN A 362 -28.72 -27.36 12.73
CA ASN A 362 -29.92 -26.52 12.64
C ASN A 362 -30.35 -26.16 11.20
N GLN A 363 -29.78 -26.80 10.16
CA GLN A 363 -30.18 -26.61 8.76
C GLN A 363 -31.15 -27.70 8.29
N ILE A 364 -32.00 -27.35 7.31
CA ILE A 364 -32.93 -28.28 6.67
C ILE A 364 -32.45 -28.56 5.25
N SER A 365 -32.45 -29.84 4.84
CA SER A 365 -32.05 -30.26 3.49
C SER A 365 -32.82 -29.50 2.39
N GLY A 366 -32.10 -29.03 1.37
CA GLY A 366 -32.67 -28.23 0.28
C GLY A 366 -33.07 -26.79 0.61
N GLN A 367 -32.85 -26.31 1.84
CA GLN A 367 -33.21 -24.97 2.29
C GLN A 367 -31.98 -24.20 2.80
N CYS A 368 -32.02 -22.88 2.76
CA CYS A 368 -31.01 -21.98 3.30
C CYS A 368 -31.69 -20.88 4.10
N ILE A 369 -31.12 -20.55 5.27
CA ILE A 369 -31.58 -19.46 6.12
C ILE A 369 -30.87 -18.18 5.69
N LEU A 370 -31.64 -17.12 5.44
CA LEU A 370 -31.15 -15.80 5.09
C LEU A 370 -31.75 -14.74 6.01
N GLU A 371 -30.89 -13.96 6.65
CA GLU A 371 -31.25 -12.73 7.33
C GLU A 371 -31.61 -11.66 6.29
N ILE A 372 -32.88 -11.25 6.26
CA ILE A 372 -33.41 -10.26 5.31
C ILE A 372 -33.55 -8.86 5.93
N ALA A 373 -33.60 -8.79 7.26
CA ALA A 373 -33.52 -7.59 8.08
C ALA A 373 -32.95 -7.99 9.44
N GLU A 374 -32.55 -7.02 10.27
CA GLU A 374 -31.97 -7.28 11.59
C GLU A 374 -32.85 -8.26 12.39
N SER A 375 -32.24 -9.38 12.81
CA SER A 375 -32.91 -10.46 13.55
C SER A 375 -34.11 -11.10 12.84
N THR A 376 -34.32 -10.83 11.56
CA THR A 376 -35.45 -11.32 10.75
C THR A 376 -34.96 -12.25 9.65
N PHE A 377 -35.45 -13.48 9.64
CA PHE A 377 -34.93 -14.55 8.78
C PHE A 377 -35.99 -15.10 7.84
N ALA A 378 -35.58 -15.35 6.61
CA ALA A 378 -36.37 -16.02 5.59
C ALA A 378 -35.68 -17.31 5.16
N VAL A 379 -36.48 -18.34 4.89
CA VAL A 379 -36.00 -19.59 4.32
C VAL A 379 -36.14 -19.54 2.80
N ARG A 380 -35.09 -19.95 2.09
CA ARG A 380 -35.05 -20.04 0.62
C ARG A 380 -34.55 -21.40 0.16
N PRO A 381 -34.98 -21.91 -1.00
CA PRO A 381 -34.40 -23.12 -1.58
C PRO A 381 -32.91 -22.93 -1.88
N GLY A 382 -32.06 -23.92 -1.58
CA GLY A 382 -30.63 -23.87 -1.90
C GLY A 382 -29.86 -25.12 -1.48
N ARG A 383 -28.64 -25.28 -2.02
CA ARG A 383 -27.77 -26.44 -1.77
C ARG A 383 -26.87 -26.18 -0.56
N THR A 384 -26.26 -27.23 -0.02
CA THR A 384 -25.33 -27.13 1.11
C THR A 384 -24.15 -26.17 0.84
N VAL A 385 -23.61 -26.15 -0.38
CA VAL A 385 -22.53 -25.21 -0.75
C VAL A 385 -23.01 -23.76 -0.67
N ASP A 386 -24.26 -23.51 -1.08
CA ASP A 386 -24.87 -22.19 -1.03
C ASP A 386 -25.09 -21.75 0.45
N ARG A 387 -25.42 -22.69 1.36
CA ARG A 387 -25.53 -22.40 2.81
C ARG A 387 -24.22 -21.95 3.43
N LEU A 388 -23.13 -22.64 3.13
CA LEU A 388 -21.82 -22.29 3.68
C LEU A 388 -21.39 -20.90 3.19
N ASP A 389 -21.50 -20.62 1.89
CA ASP A 389 -21.16 -19.31 1.32
C ASP A 389 -22.04 -18.19 1.91
N TRP A 390 -23.36 -18.37 1.90
CA TRP A 390 -24.28 -17.38 2.45
C TRP A 390 -24.15 -17.24 3.96
N GLY A 391 -23.85 -18.31 4.68
CA GLY A 391 -23.57 -18.30 6.11
C GLY A 391 -22.34 -17.44 6.42
N LYS A 392 -21.22 -17.66 5.71
CA LYS A 392 -20.01 -16.84 5.85
C LYS A 392 -20.30 -15.37 5.55
N ARG A 393 -21.03 -15.07 4.46
CA ARG A 393 -21.40 -13.69 4.10
C ARG A 393 -22.27 -13.02 5.15
N GLN A 394 -23.25 -13.73 5.71
CA GLN A 394 -24.11 -13.20 6.78
C GLN A 394 -23.31 -12.89 8.06
N LEU A 395 -22.36 -13.76 8.43
CA LEU A 395 -21.44 -13.47 9.54
C LEU A 395 -20.58 -12.24 9.26
N TRP A 396 -20.02 -12.09 8.05
CA TRP A 396 -19.30 -10.88 7.65
C TRP A 396 -20.20 -9.63 7.71
N LEU A 397 -21.44 -9.70 7.24
CA LEU A 397 -22.40 -8.58 7.28
C LEU A 397 -22.78 -8.20 8.70
N SER A 398 -22.96 -9.19 9.60
CA SER A 398 -23.19 -8.93 11.02
C SER A 398 -21.95 -8.32 11.68
N ALA A 399 -20.74 -8.81 11.39
CA ALA A 399 -19.51 -8.20 11.86
C ALA A 399 -19.37 -6.75 11.38
N MET A 400 -19.69 -6.48 10.11
CA MET A 400 -19.66 -5.12 9.54
C MET A 400 -20.60 -4.14 10.25
N ARG A 401 -21.80 -4.60 10.65
CA ARG A 401 -22.78 -3.81 11.42
C ARG A 401 -22.28 -3.50 12.83
N HIS A 402 -21.68 -4.48 13.50
CA HIS A 402 -21.47 -4.45 14.95
C HIS A 402 -20.00 -4.46 15.40
N TYR A 403 -19.04 -4.26 14.49
CA TYR A 403 -17.60 -4.34 14.82
C TYR A 403 -17.15 -3.38 15.94
N ARG A 404 -17.87 -2.27 16.13
CA ARG A 404 -17.59 -1.28 17.19
C ARG A 404 -17.99 -1.78 18.56
N ASP A 405 -19.01 -2.64 18.62
CA ASP A 405 -19.55 -3.21 19.84
C ASP A 405 -18.86 -4.54 20.18
N MET A 406 -18.12 -5.13 19.22
CA MET A 406 -17.33 -6.35 19.42
C MET A 406 -15.80 -6.12 19.26
N PRO A 407 -15.18 -5.10 19.89
CA PRO A 407 -13.73 -4.88 19.79
C PRO A 407 -12.96 -6.11 20.27
N PRO A 408 -11.78 -6.44 19.73
CA PRO A 408 -11.00 -7.59 20.17
C PRO A 408 -10.63 -7.49 21.66
N ASP A 409 -10.49 -8.64 22.31
CA ASP A 409 -10.13 -8.66 23.74
C ASP A 409 -8.82 -7.90 23.97
N PRO A 410 -8.76 -7.03 25.00
CA PRO A 410 -7.56 -6.28 25.29
C PRO A 410 -6.42 -7.24 25.59
N LYS A 411 -5.37 -7.23 24.76
CA LYS A 411 -4.13 -7.94 25.05
C LYS A 411 -3.63 -7.43 26.41
N LYS A 412 -3.47 -8.33 27.40
CA LYS A 412 -3.00 -8.01 28.76
C LYS A 412 -1.90 -6.94 28.68
N LYS A 413 -2.16 -5.76 29.25
CA LYS A 413 -1.23 -4.63 29.23
C LYS A 413 0.10 -5.05 29.88
N ASN A 414 1.22 -4.88 29.17
CA ASN A 414 2.46 -4.49 29.85
C ASN A 414 2.14 -3.17 30.58
N LYS A 415 2.49 -3.08 31.86
CA LYS A 415 1.99 -2.09 32.83
C LYS A 415 2.29 -0.61 32.51
N ASP A 416 3.02 -0.29 31.45
CA ASP A 416 3.65 1.05 31.29
C ASP A 416 3.23 1.85 30.05
N LEU A 417 1.98 1.76 29.59
CA LEU A 417 1.50 2.68 28.55
C LEU A 417 0.25 3.44 28.98
N LEU A 418 0.46 4.76 29.12
CA LEU A 418 -0.48 5.83 29.40
C LEU A 418 -1.85 5.62 28.75
N ALA A 419 -2.88 6.01 29.50
CA ALA A 419 -4.30 5.85 29.21
C ALA A 419 -4.66 6.09 27.73
N LYS A 420 -4.92 5.00 27.00
CA LYS A 420 -5.82 5.07 25.84
C LYS A 420 -7.25 5.18 26.33
N ALA A 421 -7.98 6.14 25.77
CA ALA A 421 -9.38 6.41 26.04
C ALA A 421 -10.23 5.13 26.03
N GLY A 422 -11.03 4.95 27.08
CA GLY A 422 -12.14 3.99 27.19
C GLY A 422 -11.97 2.63 26.49
N CYS A 423 -11.19 1.71 27.06
CA CYS A 423 -11.37 0.28 26.78
C CYS A 423 -12.69 -0.18 27.41
N TYR A 424 -13.81 0.12 26.77
CA TYR A 424 -15.03 -0.62 27.01
C TYR A 424 -14.80 -2.04 26.45
N GLY A 425 -15.17 -3.07 27.23
CA GLY A 425 -15.20 -4.44 26.74
C GLY A 425 -16.21 -4.59 25.60
N ALA A 426 -16.22 -5.75 24.95
CA ALA A 426 -17.26 -6.04 23.99
C ALA A 426 -18.64 -6.06 24.66
N ASP A 427 -19.67 -5.62 23.92
CA ASP A 427 -21.05 -5.75 24.35
C ASP A 427 -21.43 -7.23 24.30
N GLU A 428 -21.67 -7.79 25.48
CA GLU A 428 -21.94 -9.22 25.66
C GLU A 428 -23.31 -9.61 25.06
N THR A 429 -24.24 -8.66 24.93
CA THR A 429 -25.52 -8.87 24.22
C THR A 429 -25.27 -9.10 22.74
N VAL A 430 -24.49 -8.20 22.14
CA VAL A 430 -24.14 -8.27 20.72
C VAL A 430 -23.29 -9.51 20.44
N LEU A 431 -22.38 -9.88 21.35
CA LEU A 431 -21.61 -11.13 21.22
C LEU A 431 -22.49 -12.38 21.28
N HIS A 432 -23.47 -12.40 22.18
CA HIS A 432 -24.43 -13.50 22.29
C HIS A 432 -25.28 -13.61 21.02
N GLU A 433 -25.83 -12.50 20.52
CA GLU A 433 -26.59 -12.46 19.27
C GLU A 433 -25.76 -12.91 18.07
N TYR A 434 -24.48 -12.50 18.01
CA TYR A 434 -23.56 -12.90 16.97
C TYR A 434 -23.25 -14.41 17.00
N ALA A 435 -23.08 -14.99 18.19
CA ALA A 435 -22.92 -16.43 18.35
C ALA A 435 -24.21 -17.21 18.04
N ALA A 436 -25.37 -16.68 18.43
CA ALA A 436 -26.67 -17.26 18.12
C ALA A 436 -26.94 -17.24 16.61
N LEU A 437 -26.52 -16.18 15.91
CA LEU A 437 -26.54 -16.12 14.45
C LEU A 437 -25.66 -17.21 13.85
N ALA A 438 -24.42 -17.38 14.33
CA ALA A 438 -23.52 -18.42 13.84
C ALA A 438 -24.09 -19.84 14.02
N ASP A 439 -24.65 -20.14 15.20
CA ASP A 439 -25.31 -21.42 15.50
C ASP A 439 -26.55 -21.64 14.60
N ARG A 440 -27.36 -20.60 14.39
CA ARG A 440 -28.52 -20.64 13.48
C ARG A 440 -28.11 -20.89 12.03
N LEU A 441 -26.95 -20.39 11.60
CA LEU A 441 -26.41 -20.58 10.26
C LEU A 441 -25.67 -21.91 10.09
N GLY A 442 -25.61 -22.74 11.13
CA GLY A 442 -25.03 -24.08 11.07
C GLY A 442 -23.53 -24.17 11.36
N PHE A 443 -22.96 -23.14 11.96
CA PHE A 443 -21.59 -23.17 12.48
C PHE A 443 -21.57 -23.67 13.93
N ALA A 444 -20.67 -24.60 14.23
CA ALA A 444 -20.50 -25.18 15.55
C ALA A 444 -19.03 -25.13 15.97
N SER A 445 -18.74 -24.48 17.09
CA SER A 445 -17.42 -24.41 17.69
C SER A 445 -17.54 -24.29 19.22
N ARG A 446 -16.46 -24.59 19.94
CA ARG A 446 -16.45 -24.43 21.41
C ARG A 446 -16.61 -22.97 21.81
N GLU A 447 -16.11 -22.07 20.97
CA GLU A 447 -16.20 -20.63 21.14
C GLU A 447 -17.64 -20.16 20.97
N ILE A 448 -18.36 -20.62 19.94
CA ILE A 448 -19.79 -20.37 19.73
C ILE A 448 -20.59 -20.90 20.94
N ASP A 449 -20.36 -22.14 21.35
CA ASP A 449 -21.03 -22.73 22.51
C ASP A 449 -20.79 -21.94 23.80
N SER A 450 -19.56 -21.45 24.00
CA SER A 450 -19.19 -20.66 25.16
C SER A 450 -19.88 -19.29 25.17
N LEU A 451 -19.98 -18.64 24.01
CA LEU A 451 -20.67 -17.35 23.86
C LEU A 451 -22.18 -17.51 24.01
N ASN A 452 -22.76 -18.58 23.49
CA ASN A 452 -24.19 -18.88 23.69
C ASN A 452 -24.52 -19.20 25.16
N LYS A 453 -23.60 -19.82 25.91
CA LYS A 453 -23.77 -20.10 27.35
C LYS A 453 -23.61 -18.86 28.23
N ARG A 454 -22.85 -17.86 27.78
CA ARG A 454 -22.83 -16.54 28.40
C ARG A 454 -24.14 -15.85 28.08
N SER A 455 -25.13 -16.01 28.96
CA SER A 455 -26.37 -15.26 28.84
C SER A 455 -26.06 -13.79 29.11
N SER A 456 -26.25 -12.94 28.10
CA SER A 456 -26.18 -11.48 28.22
C SER A 456 -27.05 -11.00 29.38
N ASP A 457 -28.25 -11.55 29.50
CA ASP A 457 -29.18 -11.34 30.60
C ASP A 457 -28.57 -11.70 31.98
N ARG A 458 -27.83 -12.82 32.10
CA ARG A 458 -27.17 -13.20 33.36
C ARG A 458 -26.06 -12.23 33.74
N GLU A 459 -25.26 -11.80 32.77
CA GLU A 459 -24.17 -10.85 33.03
C GLU A 459 -24.71 -9.45 33.31
N ILE A 460 -25.76 -9.00 32.61
CA ILE A 460 -26.47 -7.75 32.90
C ILE A 460 -27.05 -7.81 34.31
N ALA A 461 -27.71 -8.91 34.68
CA ALA A 461 -28.23 -9.14 36.01
C ALA A 461 -27.13 -9.11 37.08
N CYS A 462 -26.02 -9.81 36.85
CA CYS A 462 -24.88 -9.86 37.75
C CYS A 462 -24.23 -8.48 37.91
N ASN A 463 -23.97 -7.79 36.81
CA ASN A 463 -23.41 -6.44 36.81
C ASN A 463 -24.36 -5.44 37.48
N ALA A 464 -25.67 -5.56 37.30
CA ALA A 464 -26.66 -4.72 37.97
C ALA A 464 -26.60 -4.91 39.49
N LEU A 465 -26.55 -6.15 39.98
CA LEU A 465 -26.43 -6.48 41.40
C LEU A 465 -25.15 -5.90 42.02
N LEU A 466 -24.00 -6.09 41.36
CA LEU A 466 -22.69 -5.64 41.85
C LEU A 466 -22.50 -4.11 41.72
N LYS A 467 -23.18 -3.46 40.77
CA LYS A 467 -23.17 -2.00 40.63
C LYS A 467 -24.09 -1.33 41.67
N ALA A 468 -25.23 -1.94 41.97
CA ALA A 468 -26.16 -1.45 42.99
C ALA A 468 -25.63 -1.63 44.42
N ARG A 469 -24.85 -2.70 44.67
CA ARG A 469 -24.19 -2.98 45.94
C ARG A 469 -22.72 -3.31 45.69
N LYS A 470 -21.88 -2.32 45.94
CA LYS A 470 -20.46 -2.40 45.60
C LYS A 470 -19.75 -3.50 46.43
N PRO A 471 -18.87 -4.30 45.80
CA PRO A 471 -18.19 -5.42 46.48
C PRO A 471 -17.28 -5.03 47.65
N ASP A 472 -16.89 -3.76 47.75
CA ASP A 472 -16.07 -3.24 48.87
C ASP A 472 -16.87 -3.07 50.18
N ARG A 473 -18.21 -3.13 50.11
CA ARG A 473 -19.11 -2.90 51.25
C ARG A 473 -20.17 -3.96 51.45
N TYR A 474 -20.41 -4.79 50.44
CA TYR A 474 -21.47 -5.80 50.44
C TYR A 474 -20.96 -7.05 49.73
N GLU A 475 -21.28 -8.22 50.29
CA GLU A 475 -20.91 -9.52 49.73
C GLU A 475 -22.18 -10.33 49.47
N TYR A 476 -22.27 -10.91 48.28
CA TYR A 476 -23.22 -11.97 47.99
C TYR A 476 -22.46 -13.29 48.09
N GLY A 477 -22.94 -14.25 48.86
CA GLY A 477 -22.41 -15.62 48.78
C GLY A 477 -22.70 -16.20 47.39
N ASP A 478 -21.77 -16.99 46.84
CA ASP A 478 -21.83 -17.46 45.44
C ASP A 478 -23.18 -18.08 45.06
N ALA A 479 -23.75 -18.93 45.92
CA ALA A 479 -25.05 -19.57 45.68
C ALA A 479 -26.23 -18.57 45.67
N VAL A 480 -26.14 -17.49 46.46
CA VAL A 480 -27.17 -16.45 46.56
C VAL A 480 -27.07 -15.48 45.38
N LEU A 481 -25.85 -15.12 44.97
CA LEU A 481 -25.62 -14.31 43.78
C LEU A 481 -26.22 -14.98 42.54
N GLU A 482 -25.95 -16.28 42.37
CA GLU A 482 -26.49 -17.05 41.24
C GLU A 482 -28.03 -17.14 41.28
N ALA A 483 -28.63 -17.27 42.46
CA ALA A 483 -30.09 -17.27 42.59
C ALA A 483 -30.71 -15.92 42.19
N HIS A 484 -30.11 -14.80 42.61
CA HIS A 484 -30.58 -13.46 42.24
C HIS A 484 -30.37 -13.15 40.77
N VAL A 485 -29.25 -13.59 40.18
CA VAL A 485 -29.02 -13.49 38.74
C VAL A 485 -30.11 -14.22 37.98
N ASN A 486 -30.45 -15.46 38.37
CA ASN A 486 -31.54 -16.22 37.75
C ASN A 486 -32.90 -15.51 37.84
N GLU A 487 -33.19 -14.87 38.97
CA GLU A 487 -34.46 -14.17 39.18
C GLU A 487 -34.60 -12.94 38.27
N ILE A 488 -33.55 -12.13 38.16
CA ILE A 488 -33.52 -10.97 37.26
C ILE A 488 -33.63 -11.40 35.79
N VAL A 489 -32.91 -12.45 35.39
CA VAL A 489 -33.02 -13.03 34.04
C VAL A 489 -34.45 -13.46 33.74
N ARG A 490 -35.13 -14.08 34.70
CA ARG A 490 -36.54 -14.46 34.55
C ARG A 490 -37.44 -13.25 34.29
N MET A 491 -37.09 -12.08 34.84
CA MET A 491 -37.81 -10.83 34.55
C MET A 491 -37.56 -10.35 33.13
N PHE A 492 -36.32 -10.41 32.63
CA PHE A 492 -36.00 -10.02 31.25
C PHE A 492 -36.76 -10.87 30.22
N MET A 493 -36.91 -12.17 30.47
CA MET A 493 -37.69 -13.09 29.63
C MET A 493 -39.18 -12.78 29.53
N THR A 494 -39.72 -11.84 30.32
CA THR A 494 -41.12 -11.40 30.21
C THR A 494 -41.36 -10.38 29.09
N ALA A 495 -40.30 -9.83 28.49
CA ALA A 495 -40.40 -8.89 27.39
C ALA A 495 -40.93 -9.57 26.11
N SER A 496 -41.85 -8.90 25.41
CA SER A 496 -42.35 -9.34 24.10
C SER A 496 -41.69 -8.51 22.98
N PRO A 497 -41.31 -9.12 21.85
CA PRO A 497 -40.76 -8.38 20.72
C PRO A 497 -41.81 -7.41 20.13
N LEU A 498 -41.35 -6.25 19.67
CA LEU A 498 -42.17 -5.21 19.04
C LEU A 498 -42.41 -5.50 17.55
#